data_AF-A0A7I9XVG5-F1
#
_entry.id   AF-A0A7I9XVG5-F1
#
_cell.length_a   1.000
_cell.length_b   1.000
_cell.length_c   1.000
_cell.angle_alpha   90.00
_cell.angle_beta   90.00
_cell.angle_gamma   90.00
#
_symmetry.space_group_name_H-M   'P 1'
#
loop_
_entity.id
_entity.type
_entity.pdbx_description
1 polymer ?
#
loop_
_entity_poly.entity_id
_entity_poly.type
_entity_poly.pdbx_seq_one_letter_code
_entity_poly.pdbx_strand_id
1 'polypeptide(L)'
;MVPATSGTLRDYLQTKGVKLEPQKPQGFNALDITLPMPAGWSQVPDPNVPDAFVVIAERPSRSLYTSNAQVVVYKLIGDFDPRQAISHGYIDSQQLPAWRTTRASLADYDGFPSSNIEGTYRQNDMTLNTSRRYIIADSAPDRYLVSLAVTTDIAEAVADAPATNAILTGFRVTAPAPGAPPAPAAAGLSRSLRLLGVNAVTPSQ
;
A
#
# COMPACT_ATOMS: atom_id res chain seq x y z
N MET A 1 6.89 9.93 17.77
CA MET A 1 7.89 9.10 17.06
C MET A 1 8.71 10.02 16.17
N VAL A 2 10.03 9.85 16.12
CA VAL A 2 10.94 10.65 15.28
C VAL A 2 11.36 9.78 14.08
N PRO A 3 11.35 10.30 12.83
CA PRO A 3 11.81 9.55 11.67
C PRO A 3 13.31 9.23 11.77
N ALA A 4 13.69 8.04 11.34
CA ALA A 4 15.09 7.71 11.12
C ALA A 4 15.65 8.52 9.94
N THR A 5 16.97 8.74 9.93
CA THR A 5 17.66 9.55 8.92
C THR A 5 18.51 8.73 7.95
N SER A 6 18.64 7.42 8.17
CA SER A 6 19.46 6.53 7.34
C SER A 6 18.96 5.09 7.38
N GLY A 7 19.20 4.34 6.30
CA GLY A 7 18.79 2.95 6.12
C GLY A 7 17.31 2.84 5.80
N THR A 8 16.94 2.21 4.69
CA THR A 8 15.53 1.99 4.35
C THR A 8 14.85 1.07 5.36
N LEU A 9 13.51 1.02 5.35
CA LEU A 9 12.76 0.04 6.14
C LEU A 9 13.24 -1.39 5.89
N ARG A 10 13.54 -1.73 4.64
CA ARG A 10 14.03 -3.05 4.26
C ARG A 10 15.44 -3.31 4.78
N ASP A 11 16.34 -2.32 4.69
CA ASP A 11 17.69 -2.41 5.26
C ASP A 11 17.61 -2.62 6.77
N TYR A 12 16.77 -1.85 7.47
CA TYR A 12 16.56 -2.03 8.90
C TYR A 12 16.10 -3.45 9.23
N LEU A 13 15.06 -3.95 8.57
CA LEU A 13 14.55 -5.32 8.78
C LEU A 13 15.64 -6.37 8.52
N GLN A 14 16.43 -6.20 7.45
CA GLN A 14 17.54 -7.09 7.12
C GLN A 14 18.64 -7.06 8.19
N THR A 15 19.01 -5.88 8.73
CA THR A 15 20.02 -5.78 9.81
C THR A 15 19.55 -6.45 11.11
N LYS A 16 18.23 -6.61 11.29
CA LYS A 16 17.63 -7.37 12.41
C LYS A 16 17.50 -8.87 12.11
N GLY A 17 17.93 -9.34 10.93
CA GLY A 17 17.77 -10.73 10.52
C GLY A 17 16.34 -11.12 10.15
N VAL A 18 15.46 -10.15 9.89
CA VAL A 18 14.07 -10.41 9.49
C VAL A 18 14.02 -10.85 8.03
N LYS A 19 13.44 -12.01 7.77
CA LYS A 19 13.17 -12.50 6.41
C LYS A 19 11.81 -11.97 5.94
N LEU A 20 11.77 -11.46 4.71
CA LEU A 20 10.56 -11.00 4.04
C LEU A 20 10.07 -12.09 3.09
N GLU A 21 8.88 -12.65 3.33
CA GLU A 21 8.26 -13.66 2.47
C GLU A 21 7.07 -13.07 1.71
N PRO A 22 7.15 -12.91 0.36
CA PRO A 22 6.10 -12.27 -0.42
C PRO A 22 4.80 -13.08 -0.38
N GLN A 23 3.67 -12.39 -0.25
CA GLN A 23 2.35 -12.98 -0.19
C GLN A 23 1.60 -12.75 -1.50
N LYS A 24 0.64 -13.63 -1.81
CA LYS A 24 -0.26 -13.53 -2.97
C LYS A 24 -1.72 -13.52 -2.50
N PRO A 25 -2.64 -12.85 -3.22
CA PRO A 25 -4.03 -12.76 -2.79
C PRO A 25 -4.76 -14.10 -2.82
N GLN A 26 -4.32 -15.06 -3.64
CA GLN A 26 -4.87 -16.40 -3.68
C GLN A 26 -4.49 -17.17 -2.41
N GLY A 27 -5.49 -17.51 -1.59
CA GLY A 27 -5.30 -18.32 -0.38
C GLY A 27 -4.75 -17.57 0.83
N PHE A 28 -4.42 -16.28 0.69
CA PHE A 28 -4.05 -15.44 1.83
C PHE A 28 -5.28 -15.16 2.70
N ASN A 29 -5.16 -15.37 4.01
CA ASN A 29 -6.24 -15.21 4.99
C ASN A 29 -5.81 -14.58 6.32
N ALA A 30 -4.56 -14.14 6.41
CA ALA A 30 -4.00 -13.60 7.64
C ALA A 30 -4.42 -12.15 7.91
N LEU A 31 -4.73 -11.38 6.87
CA LEU A 31 -5.27 -10.02 6.97
C LEU A 31 -6.44 -9.86 6.01
N ASP A 32 -7.38 -9.00 6.38
CA ASP A 32 -8.39 -8.45 5.49
C ASP A 32 -7.90 -7.10 4.96
N ILE A 33 -7.62 -7.03 3.66
CA ILE A 33 -7.14 -5.83 2.98
C ILE A 33 -8.22 -5.32 2.04
N THR A 34 -8.64 -4.07 2.24
CA THR A 34 -9.59 -3.38 1.37
C THR A 34 -8.86 -2.39 0.50
N LEU A 35 -9.02 -2.52 -0.82
CA LEU A 35 -8.50 -1.58 -1.81
C LEU A 35 -9.67 -1.07 -2.66
N PRO A 36 -10.07 0.20 -2.53
CA PRO A 36 -11.10 0.77 -3.38
C PRO A 36 -10.70 0.71 -4.86
N MET A 37 -11.67 0.43 -5.73
CA MET A 37 -11.55 0.44 -7.18
C MET A 37 -12.36 1.62 -7.73
N PRO A 38 -11.71 2.74 -8.09
CA PRO A 38 -12.38 3.87 -8.71
C PRO A 38 -12.99 3.52 -10.08
N ALA A 39 -13.94 4.34 -10.53
CA ALA A 39 -14.47 4.22 -11.89
C ALA A 39 -13.37 4.39 -12.95
N GLY A 40 -13.41 3.59 -14.01
CA GLY A 40 -12.37 3.58 -15.05
C GLY A 40 -11.08 2.86 -14.65
N TRP A 41 -11.01 2.32 -13.43
CA TRP A 41 -9.87 1.53 -12.97
C TRP A 41 -10.16 0.04 -13.03
N SER A 42 -9.11 -0.75 -13.24
CA SER A 42 -9.22 -2.21 -13.23
C SER A 42 -7.90 -2.86 -12.80
N GLN A 43 -7.97 -4.10 -12.33
CA GLN A 43 -6.79 -4.87 -11.91
C GLN A 43 -5.89 -5.20 -13.09
N VAL A 44 -4.60 -4.94 -13.00
CA VAL A 44 -3.61 -5.31 -14.03
C VAL A 44 -3.31 -6.81 -13.89
N PRO A 45 -3.65 -7.67 -14.87
CA PRO A 45 -3.17 -9.05 -14.87
C PRO A 45 -1.66 -9.02 -15.18
N ASP A 46 -0.87 -9.73 -14.38
CA ASP A 46 0.59 -9.86 -14.54
C ASP A 46 1.36 -8.52 -14.56
N PRO A 47 1.26 -7.70 -13.50
CA PRO A 47 2.00 -6.45 -13.44
C PRO A 47 3.50 -6.74 -13.38
N ASN A 48 4.31 -5.93 -14.08
CA ASN A 48 5.77 -5.92 -13.93
C ASN A 48 6.21 -5.19 -12.64
N VAL A 49 5.58 -5.55 -11.52
CA VAL A 49 5.86 -5.04 -10.18
C VAL A 49 6.31 -6.23 -9.34
N PRO A 50 7.56 -6.25 -8.87
CA PRO A 50 8.07 -7.34 -8.03
C PRO A 50 7.17 -7.57 -6.82
N ASP A 51 6.88 -8.85 -6.54
CA ASP A 51 6.09 -9.30 -5.38
C ASP A 51 4.70 -8.67 -5.25
N ALA A 52 4.13 -8.18 -6.35
CA ALA A 52 2.81 -7.56 -6.35
C ALA A 52 1.76 -8.49 -5.72
N PHE A 53 1.07 -7.97 -4.71
CA PHE A 53 -0.13 -8.60 -4.17
C PHE A 53 -1.34 -8.24 -5.04
N VAL A 54 -1.51 -6.96 -5.35
CA VAL A 54 -2.45 -6.48 -6.37
C VAL A 54 -1.96 -5.17 -6.97
N VAL A 55 -2.21 -4.98 -8.27
CA VAL A 55 -2.03 -3.69 -8.93
C VAL A 55 -3.34 -3.34 -9.64
N ILE A 56 -3.82 -2.12 -9.40
CA ILE A 56 -4.95 -1.52 -10.13
C ILE A 56 -4.47 -0.29 -10.87
N ALA A 57 -5.08 0.00 -12.02
CA ALA A 57 -4.69 1.11 -12.87
C ALA A 57 -5.89 1.70 -13.61
N GLU A 58 -5.83 2.99 -13.92
CA GLU A 58 -6.77 3.65 -14.83
C GLU A 58 -6.60 3.10 -16.25
N ARG A 59 -7.67 2.54 -16.84
CA ARG A 59 -7.63 1.98 -18.20
C ARG A 59 -8.91 2.34 -18.97
N PRO A 60 -8.82 3.09 -20.09
CA PRO A 60 -7.59 3.60 -20.72
C PRO A 60 -6.94 4.73 -19.90
N SER A 61 -5.62 4.87 -20.02
CA SER A 61 -4.91 5.98 -19.40
C SER A 61 -5.03 7.26 -20.23
N ARG A 62 -5.01 8.40 -19.54
CA ARG A 62 -4.91 9.74 -20.15
C ARG A 62 -3.47 10.25 -20.34
N SER A 63 -2.47 9.60 -19.73
CA SER A 63 -1.05 10.00 -19.81
C SER A 63 -0.17 8.84 -20.29
N LEU A 64 1.07 9.16 -20.68
CA LEU A 64 2.15 8.18 -20.89
C LEU A 64 2.46 7.40 -19.61
N TYR A 65 2.27 8.03 -18.45
CA TYR A 65 2.30 7.34 -17.17
C TYR A 65 0.88 6.94 -16.77
N THR A 66 0.61 5.64 -16.78
CA THR A 66 -0.68 5.12 -16.32
C THR A 66 -0.79 5.25 -14.80
N SER A 67 -1.72 6.09 -14.35
CA SER A 67 -2.07 6.20 -12.93
C SER A 67 -2.45 4.85 -12.36
N ASN A 68 -1.82 4.49 -11.24
CA ASN A 68 -1.89 3.15 -10.66
C ASN A 68 -1.78 3.15 -9.14
N ALA A 69 -2.27 2.08 -8.53
CA ALA A 69 -2.08 1.76 -7.13
C ALA A 69 -1.56 0.34 -6.99
N GLN A 70 -0.49 0.20 -6.23
CA GLN A 70 0.24 -1.05 -6.03
C GLN A 70 0.18 -1.42 -4.56
N VAL A 71 -0.23 -2.65 -4.28
CA VAL A 71 -0.17 -3.24 -2.95
C VAL A 71 0.83 -4.38 -2.97
N VAL A 72 1.75 -4.38 -2.02
CA VAL A 72 2.71 -5.46 -1.77
C VAL A 72 2.58 -5.89 -0.31
N VAL A 73 2.60 -7.19 -0.08
CA VAL A 73 2.44 -7.77 1.27
C VAL A 73 3.56 -8.78 1.51
N TYR A 74 4.31 -8.61 2.60
CA TYR A 74 5.29 -9.59 3.07
C TYR A 74 4.91 -10.12 4.43
N LYS A 75 5.02 -11.43 4.64
CA LYS A 75 5.15 -11.99 5.99
C LYS A 75 6.56 -11.70 6.51
N LEU A 76 6.66 -11.22 7.74
CA LEU A 76 7.92 -10.86 8.39
C LEU A 76 8.30 -11.95 9.39
N ILE A 77 9.38 -12.66 9.11
CA ILE A 77 9.85 -13.78 9.92
C ILE A 77 11.09 -13.35 10.69
N GLY A 78 10.96 -13.23 12.00
CA GLY A 78 12.01 -12.81 12.93
C GLY A 78 11.54 -11.76 13.94
N ASP A 79 12.37 -11.54 14.96
CA ASP A 79 12.11 -10.57 16.02
C ASP A 79 12.62 -9.18 15.63
N PHE A 80 11.83 -8.16 15.93
CA PHE A 80 12.12 -6.76 15.68
C PHE A 80 11.07 -5.88 16.37
N ASP A 81 11.40 -4.63 16.65
CA ASP A 81 10.45 -3.61 17.12
C ASP A 81 9.75 -2.95 15.91
N PRO A 82 8.41 -3.08 15.76
CA PRO A 82 7.65 -2.46 14.68
C PRO A 82 7.71 -0.93 14.69
N ARG A 83 7.72 -0.30 15.86
CA ARG A 83 7.74 1.16 16.00
C ARG A 83 9.12 1.70 15.64
N GLN A 84 10.18 0.97 15.97
CA GLN A 84 11.51 1.31 15.46
C GLN A 84 11.58 1.11 13.94
N ALA A 85 11.10 -0.01 13.42
CA ALA A 85 11.11 -0.29 11.98
C ALA A 85 10.41 0.79 11.17
N ILE A 86 9.17 1.14 11.54
CA ILE A 86 8.35 2.08 10.76
C ILE A 86 8.90 3.51 10.72
N SER A 87 9.77 3.87 11.67
CA SER A 87 10.48 5.16 11.63
C SER A 87 11.38 5.32 10.39
N HIS A 88 11.78 4.22 9.75
CA HIS A 88 12.55 4.20 8.49
C HIS A 88 11.67 4.26 7.23
N GLY A 89 10.34 4.25 7.38
CA GLY A 89 9.39 4.09 6.29
C GLY A 89 9.22 5.29 5.34
N TYR A 90 10.11 6.28 5.42
CA TYR A 90 10.18 7.39 4.46
C TYR A 90 11.38 7.29 3.51
N ILE A 91 12.40 6.54 3.91
CA ILE A 91 13.75 6.70 3.37
C ILE A 91 13.84 6.20 1.94
N ASP A 92 13.16 5.10 1.57
CA ASP A 92 13.10 4.62 0.18
C ASP A 92 12.47 5.66 -0.75
N SER A 93 11.46 6.40 -0.27
CA SER A 93 10.78 7.44 -1.05
C SER A 93 11.67 8.67 -1.20
N GLN A 94 12.37 9.04 -0.12
CA GLN A 94 13.31 10.16 -0.11
C GLN A 94 14.56 9.92 -0.98
N GLN A 95 14.89 8.67 -1.28
CA GLN A 95 15.97 8.30 -2.20
C GLN A 95 15.57 8.38 -3.67
N LEU A 96 14.28 8.57 -3.99
CA LEU A 96 13.83 8.69 -5.37
C LEU A 96 14.42 9.96 -6.02
N PRO A 97 14.75 9.92 -7.34
CA PRO A 97 15.34 11.06 -8.03
C PRO A 97 14.49 12.33 -7.90
N ALA A 98 15.13 13.43 -7.48
CA ALA A 98 14.51 14.73 -7.29
C ALA A 98 13.27 14.72 -6.36
N TRP A 99 13.27 13.85 -5.34
CA TRP A 99 12.19 13.77 -4.35
C TRP A 99 11.86 15.13 -3.71
N ARG A 100 10.58 15.47 -3.65
CA ARG A 100 10.03 16.63 -2.93
C ARG A 100 8.82 16.21 -2.10
N THR A 101 8.98 16.21 -0.78
CA THR A 101 7.89 15.88 0.16
C THR A 101 6.80 16.96 0.12
N THR A 102 5.55 16.53 0.00
CA THR A 102 4.36 17.38 0.20
C THR A 102 3.68 17.10 1.53
N ARG A 103 3.72 15.85 2.01
CA ARG A 103 3.14 15.45 3.30
C ARG A 103 3.87 14.22 3.87
N ALA A 104 3.92 14.13 5.20
CA ALA A 104 4.45 12.97 5.90
C ALA A 104 3.70 12.74 7.23
N SER A 105 3.49 11.48 7.62
CA SER A 105 2.92 11.10 8.92
C SER A 105 3.45 9.74 9.40
N LEU A 106 3.76 9.62 10.69
CA LEU A 106 4.07 8.35 11.38
C LEU A 106 2.93 7.95 12.33
N ALA A 107 1.73 8.50 12.12
CA ALA A 107 0.56 8.11 12.90
C ALA A 107 0.17 6.67 12.58
N ASP A 108 -0.29 5.95 13.61
CA ASP A 108 -0.83 4.60 13.45
C ASP A 108 -1.99 4.61 12.43
N TYR A 109 -2.15 3.51 11.68
CA TYR A 109 -3.19 3.33 10.67
C TYR A 109 -3.94 2.04 10.93
N ASP A 110 -5.27 2.11 11.03
CA ASP A 110 -6.13 0.98 11.44
C ASP A 110 -5.64 0.27 12.73
N GLY A 111 -5.02 1.03 13.64
CA GLY A 111 -4.47 0.52 14.91
C GLY A 111 -3.04 -0.03 14.84
N PHE A 112 -2.40 -0.02 13.66
CA PHE A 112 -1.06 -0.56 13.45
C PHE A 112 0.00 0.53 13.25
N PRO A 113 1.27 0.29 13.64
CA PRO A 113 2.38 1.18 13.30
C PRO A 113 2.45 1.42 11.78
N SER A 114 2.42 2.69 11.38
CA SER A 114 2.40 3.08 9.96
C SER A 114 3.28 4.29 9.66
N SER A 115 3.80 4.34 8.44
CA SER A 115 4.37 5.53 7.81
C SER A 115 3.57 5.87 6.57
N ASN A 116 3.35 7.15 6.32
CA ASN A 116 2.82 7.66 5.06
C ASN A 116 3.66 8.84 4.63
N ILE A 117 4.11 8.84 3.38
CA ILE A 117 4.80 9.96 2.77
C ILE A 117 4.25 10.22 1.38
N GLU A 118 4.02 11.49 1.09
CA GLU A 118 3.51 11.97 -0.18
C GLU A 118 4.50 12.99 -0.74
N GLY A 119 4.59 13.02 -2.06
CA GLY A 119 5.51 13.92 -2.73
C GLY A 119 5.62 13.66 -4.21
N THR A 120 6.57 14.35 -4.82
CA THR A 120 6.88 14.21 -6.25
C THR A 120 8.29 13.71 -6.45
N TYR A 121 8.51 13.00 -7.56
CA TYR A 121 9.83 12.51 -7.97
C TYR A 121 9.93 12.43 -9.49
N ARG A 122 11.14 12.20 -10.01
CA ARG A 122 11.42 12.07 -11.44
C ARG A 122 11.64 10.60 -11.82
N GLN A 123 11.02 10.19 -12.93
CA GLN A 123 11.21 8.88 -13.56
C GLN A 123 10.99 8.99 -15.06
N ASN A 124 11.89 8.45 -15.89
CA ASN A 124 11.78 8.43 -17.36
C ASN A 124 11.42 9.81 -17.94
N ASP A 125 12.11 10.87 -17.49
CA ASP A 125 11.87 12.27 -17.85
C ASP A 125 10.47 12.84 -17.52
N MET A 126 9.66 12.09 -16.78
CA MET A 126 8.38 12.54 -16.23
C MET A 126 8.53 12.93 -14.76
N THR A 127 7.69 13.87 -14.32
CA THR A 127 7.51 14.18 -12.90
C THR A 127 6.24 13.48 -12.44
N LEU A 128 6.37 12.64 -11.42
CA LEU A 128 5.28 11.83 -10.90
C LEU A 128 4.89 12.35 -9.52
N ASN A 129 3.60 12.28 -9.20
CA ASN A 129 3.07 12.51 -7.87
C ASN A 129 2.72 11.15 -7.23
N THR A 130 3.10 10.95 -5.97
CA THR A 130 2.89 9.67 -5.30
C THR A 130 2.53 9.82 -3.82
N SER A 131 1.73 8.87 -3.33
CA SER A 131 1.49 8.60 -1.92
C SER A 131 1.95 7.18 -1.61
N ARG A 132 2.84 7.04 -0.62
CA ARG A 132 3.46 5.77 -0.24
C ARG A 132 3.25 5.52 1.24
N ARG A 133 2.59 4.40 1.57
CA ARG A 133 2.26 4.00 2.92
C ARG A 133 2.84 2.63 3.24
N TYR A 134 3.49 2.50 4.39
CA TYR A 134 3.80 1.22 5.02
C TYR A 134 2.95 1.03 6.27
N ILE A 135 2.55 -0.22 6.50
CA ILE A 135 1.84 -0.66 7.71
C ILE A 135 2.50 -1.96 8.16
N ILE A 136 2.90 -2.03 9.42
CA ILE A 136 3.32 -3.29 10.05
C ILE A 136 2.15 -3.81 10.85
N ALA A 137 1.42 -4.77 10.27
CA ALA A 137 0.21 -5.33 10.85
C ALA A 137 0.51 -6.62 11.61
N ASP A 138 -0.02 -6.72 12.83
CA ASP A 138 0.04 -7.92 13.65
C ASP A 138 -1.20 -8.79 13.38
N SER A 139 -0.99 -10.06 13.05
CA SER A 139 -2.04 -11.09 12.97
C SER A 139 -1.53 -12.33 13.67
N ALA A 140 -1.71 -12.36 15.00
CA ALA A 140 -1.00 -13.26 15.89
C ALA A 140 -1.09 -14.73 15.44
N PRO A 141 0.03 -15.47 15.40
CA PRO A 141 1.37 -15.08 15.88
C PRO A 141 2.23 -14.31 14.86
N ASP A 142 1.73 -14.06 13.66
CA ASP A 142 2.51 -13.54 12.54
C ASP A 142 2.45 -12.00 12.44
N ARG A 143 3.42 -11.44 11.72
CA ARG A 143 3.47 -10.01 11.38
C ARG A 143 3.67 -9.82 9.89
N TYR A 144 3.09 -8.75 9.36
CA TYR A 144 3.09 -8.46 7.93
C TYR A 144 3.48 -7.03 7.64
N LEU A 145 4.32 -6.82 6.63
CA LEU A 145 4.52 -5.51 6.02
C LEU A 145 3.54 -5.36 4.85
N VAL A 146 2.57 -4.48 5.00
CA VAL A 146 1.68 -4.05 3.92
C VAL A 146 2.16 -2.72 3.38
N SER A 147 2.38 -2.66 2.07
CA SER A 147 2.86 -1.46 1.36
C SER A 147 1.82 -1.05 0.34
N LEU A 148 1.41 0.22 0.36
CA LEU A 148 0.57 0.84 -0.67
C LEU A 148 1.36 1.96 -1.34
N ALA A 149 1.42 1.96 -2.67
CA ALA A 149 1.90 3.10 -3.46
C ALA A 149 0.82 3.50 -4.47
N VAL A 150 0.35 4.75 -4.41
CA VAL A 150 -0.57 5.34 -5.39
C VAL A 150 0.20 6.39 -6.15
N THR A 151 0.31 6.27 -7.47
CA THR A 151 1.15 7.15 -8.29
C THR A 151 0.40 7.61 -9.53
N THR A 152 0.57 8.88 -9.87
CA THR A 152 0.02 9.52 -11.07
C THR A 152 1.13 10.31 -11.76
N ASP A 153 0.91 10.66 -13.03
CA ASP A 153 1.58 11.81 -13.62
C ASP A 153 1.24 13.06 -12.78
N ILE A 154 2.19 13.97 -12.58
CA ILE A 154 1.90 15.25 -11.91
C ILE A 154 0.91 16.09 -12.73
N ALA A 155 0.94 15.97 -14.07
CA ALA A 155 0.01 16.67 -14.95
C ALA A 155 -1.44 16.21 -14.75
N GLU A 156 -1.64 14.93 -14.41
CA GLU A 156 -2.97 14.34 -14.17
C GLU A 156 -3.39 14.41 -12.70
N ALA A 157 -2.52 14.82 -11.77
CA ALA A 157 -2.75 14.72 -10.33
C ALA A 157 -4.07 15.37 -9.86
N VAL A 158 -4.48 16.49 -10.46
CA VAL A 158 -5.75 17.17 -10.13
C VAL A 158 -6.95 16.40 -10.68
N ALA A 159 -6.87 15.94 -11.93
CA ALA A 159 -7.95 15.19 -12.57
C ALA A 159 -8.13 13.80 -11.94
N ASP A 160 -7.03 13.18 -11.49
CA ASP A 160 -7.00 11.90 -10.77
C ASP A 160 -7.27 12.02 -9.28
N ALA A 161 -7.37 13.25 -8.74
CA ALA A 161 -7.57 13.47 -7.31
C ALA A 161 -8.79 12.72 -6.75
N PRO A 162 -9.97 12.66 -7.42
CA PRO A 162 -11.10 11.88 -6.90
C PRO A 162 -10.78 10.38 -6.77
N ALA A 163 -10.10 9.80 -7.77
CA ALA A 163 -9.75 8.39 -7.78
C ALA A 163 -8.68 8.06 -6.73
N THR A 164 -7.61 8.85 -6.70
CA THR A 164 -6.52 8.66 -5.73
C THR A 164 -7.00 8.91 -4.30
N ASN A 165 -7.83 9.93 -4.06
CA ASN A 165 -8.42 10.18 -2.75
C ASN A 165 -9.34 9.04 -2.31
N ALA A 166 -10.15 8.46 -3.20
CA ALA A 166 -10.98 7.30 -2.89
C ALA A 166 -10.11 6.11 -2.45
N ILE A 167 -9.01 5.83 -3.16
CA ILE A 167 -8.07 4.77 -2.78
C ILE A 167 -7.43 5.07 -1.41
N LEU A 168 -6.86 6.26 -1.23
CA LEU A 168 -6.10 6.62 -0.02
C LEU A 168 -6.95 6.68 1.24
N THR A 169 -8.20 7.17 1.14
CA THR A 169 -9.10 7.30 2.28
C THR A 169 -9.91 6.04 2.55
N GLY A 170 -10.12 5.18 1.55
CA GLY A 170 -10.86 3.92 1.66
C GLY A 170 -9.98 2.67 1.84
N PHE A 171 -8.66 2.78 1.68
CA PHE A 171 -7.74 1.67 1.93
C PHE A 171 -7.84 1.21 3.39
N ARG A 172 -7.99 -0.09 3.65
CA ARG A 172 -8.04 -0.61 5.02
C ARG A 172 -7.21 -1.87 5.17
N VAL A 173 -6.62 -2.05 6.34
CA VAL A 173 -5.93 -3.28 6.76
C VAL A 173 -6.43 -3.66 8.14
N THR A 174 -7.05 -4.83 8.26
CA THR A 174 -7.51 -5.35 9.54
C THR A 174 -7.03 -6.79 9.73
N ALA A 175 -6.72 -7.17 10.96
CA ALA A 175 -6.44 -8.56 11.30
C ALA A 175 -7.71 -9.26 11.82
N PRO A 176 -7.88 -10.57 11.57
CA PRO A 176 -8.92 -11.37 12.22
C PRO A 176 -8.82 -11.28 13.75
N ALA A 177 -9.97 -11.32 14.44
CA ALA A 177 -9.98 -11.29 15.89
C ALA A 177 -9.18 -12.48 16.48
N PRO A 178 -8.36 -12.27 17.53
CA PRO A 178 -7.63 -13.35 18.18
C PRO A 178 -8.59 -14.45 18.65
N GLY A 179 -8.38 -15.69 18.19
CA GLY A 179 -9.18 -16.86 18.60
C GLY A 179 -10.49 -17.08 17.84
N ALA A 180 -10.77 -16.33 16.77
CA ALA A 180 -11.85 -16.69 15.86
C ALA A 180 -11.54 -18.05 15.20
N PRO A 181 -12.46 -19.04 15.21
CA PRO A 181 -12.29 -20.26 14.44
C PRO A 181 -12.02 -19.91 12.97
N PRO A 182 -11.16 -20.66 12.24
CA PRO A 182 -11.02 -20.45 10.81
C PRO A 182 -12.41 -20.49 10.19
N ALA A 183 -12.82 -19.40 9.55
CA ALA A 183 -14.12 -19.33 8.90
C ALA A 183 -14.25 -20.54 7.97
N PRO A 184 -15.39 -21.26 7.97
CA PRO A 184 -15.56 -22.40 7.08
C PRO A 184 -15.26 -21.94 5.66
N ALA A 185 -14.37 -22.69 4.99
CA ALA A 185 -13.99 -22.42 3.61
C ALA A 185 -15.25 -22.50 2.75
N ALA A 186 -15.88 -21.34 2.52
CA ALA A 186 -16.86 -21.20 1.47
C ALA A 186 -16.09 -21.44 0.18
N ALA A 187 -16.40 -22.56 -0.49
CA ALA A 187 -15.78 -22.96 -1.72
C ALA A 187 -15.81 -21.80 -2.72
N GLY A 188 -14.63 -21.33 -3.11
CA GLY A 188 -14.43 -20.34 -4.16
C GLY A 188 -14.87 -18.93 -3.76
N LEU A 189 -13.97 -18.17 -3.14
CA LEU A 189 -13.71 -16.72 -3.32
C LEU A 189 -12.80 -16.28 -2.18
N SER A 190 -11.58 -15.83 -2.50
CA SER A 190 -10.62 -15.32 -1.51
C SER A 190 -11.24 -14.09 -0.82
N ARG A 191 -11.51 -14.15 0.49
CA ARG A 191 -12.19 -13.07 1.25
C ARG A 191 -11.27 -11.92 1.65
N SER A 192 -9.97 -12.09 1.46
CA SER A 192 -8.92 -11.30 2.13
C SER A 192 -8.40 -10.12 1.31
N LEU A 193 -8.70 -10.09 0.01
CA LEU A 193 -8.61 -8.86 -0.78
C LEU A 193 -10.01 -8.48 -1.22
N ARG A 194 -10.48 -7.32 -0.76
CA ARG A 194 -11.75 -6.75 -1.20
C ARG A 194 -11.48 -5.55 -2.09
N LEU A 195 -11.70 -5.75 -3.39
CA LEU A 195 -11.76 -4.68 -4.37
C LEU A 195 -13.18 -4.11 -4.36
N LEU A 196 -13.36 -2.93 -3.74
CA LEU A 196 -14.68 -2.30 -3.62
C LEU A 196 -14.87 -1.29 -4.74
N GLY A 197 -15.85 -1.54 -5.62
CA GLY A 197 -16.26 -0.56 -6.62
C GLY A 197 -16.81 0.69 -5.93
N VAL A 198 -16.23 1.85 -6.24
CA VAL A 198 -16.74 3.14 -5.75
C VAL A 198 -17.75 3.66 -6.78
N ASN A 199 -19.04 3.49 -6.51
CA ASN A 199 -20.06 4.16 -7.31
C ASN A 199 -20.01 5.68 -7.03
N ALA A 200 -20.01 6.49 -8.08
CA ALA A 200 -20.07 7.93 -7.96
C ALA A 200 -21.32 8.32 -7.14
N VAL A 201 -21.10 9.07 -6.05
CA VAL A 201 -22.18 9.70 -5.29
C VAL A 201 -22.88 10.65 -6.25
N THR A 202 -24.15 10.37 -6.55
CA THR A 202 -25.03 11.29 -7.27
C THR A 202 -25.12 12.60 -6.48
N PRO A 203 -24.86 13.77 -7.09
CA PRO A 203 -25.12 15.03 -6.41
C PRO A 203 -26.63 15.20 -6.27
N SER A 204 -27.10 15.43 -5.04
CA SER A 204 -28.47 15.82 -4.77
C SER A 204 -28.77 17.14 -5.49
N GLN A 205 -29.93 17.18 -6.16
CA GLN A 205 -30.56 18.39 -6.71
C GLN A 205 -30.86 19.40 -5.62
#